data_AF-A0A2K0WGB9-F1
#
_entry.id   AF-A0A2K0WGB9-F1
#
_cell.length_a   1.000
_cell.length_b   1.000
_cell.length_c   1.000
_cell.angle_alpha   90.00
_cell.angle_beta   90.00
_cell.angle_gamma   90.00
#
_symmetry.space_group_name_H-M   'P 1'
#
loop_
_entity.id
_entity.type
_entity.pdbx_description
1 polymer ?
#
loop_
_entity_poly.entity_id
_entity_poly.type
_entity_poly.pdbx_seq_one_letter_code
_entity_poly.pdbx_strand_id
1 'polypeptide(L)'
;MDVKLGEEVGYSIRLDNRTSKQTRLAYATDGILLHEAKTDPTFSNYACVIVDEAHERTLNTDILMALLKKALLVGDDLKVIVMSSTLETDKFVRYFAEASRFSVGGRSFPVEIGYLEYAAQDYLSIALHTAKWIHESESEGDILVFLPTAYDCEEGCAKMRKATSDLDVLPLYSVLPQHEQDRVFKRSDKRRCILATNIAETGILIDGVAYVIDTGKEMQPGFHPRLGCDTLKWGLISKASAQQRAGRAGRSSPGTCYRMYTKKDFNKVFLPSTSPAILKCDLAEMVLLLKALGFHDVVNFEFVDPPHPEPIFRALEDLFWMGYLAEDGSITIKGKMAAKLPIHPAWYNAFAEVSSLGCSDEMITIAALESTQQSMFLRPQPLRYTADLAHRRFHCPASDEITLMNAFHSYIRTKNQFQALLGKDADKAVDEWCAHAFLNRSVLEEAVRLRKQLKESFKNLFDQEPTVSDFTSPDYDTNIRKALARSFFYRSAIRDPGGTDWYRTVHGN
;
A
#
# COMPACT_ATOMS: atom_id res chain seq x y z
N MET A 1 10.79 -26.93 0.73
CA MET A 1 11.52 -27.43 -0.45
C MET A 1 13.02 -27.58 -0.17
N ASP A 2 13.56 -27.04 0.95
CA ASP A 2 14.97 -27.16 1.34
C ASP A 2 15.96 -26.78 0.22
N VAL A 3 15.59 -25.75 -0.56
CA VAL A 3 16.38 -25.20 -1.66
C VAL A 3 16.99 -23.86 -1.27
N LYS A 4 18.03 -23.45 -1.97
CA LYS A 4 18.61 -22.12 -1.81
C LYS A 4 17.73 -21.07 -2.50
N LEU A 5 17.36 -20.05 -1.74
CA LEU A 5 16.59 -18.91 -2.24
C LEU A 5 17.32 -18.22 -3.41
N GLY A 6 16.62 -18.01 -4.51
CA GLY A 6 17.11 -17.42 -5.75
C GLY A 6 17.62 -18.43 -6.78
N GLU A 7 17.73 -19.70 -6.42
CA GLU A 7 17.97 -20.80 -7.36
C GLU A 7 16.61 -21.33 -7.82
N GLU A 8 16.18 -22.51 -7.37
CA GLU A 8 14.95 -23.17 -7.84
C GLU A 8 13.66 -22.46 -7.37
N VAL A 9 13.70 -21.85 -6.18
CA VAL A 9 12.61 -21.02 -5.64
C VAL A 9 13.14 -19.60 -5.45
N GLY A 10 12.43 -18.64 -6.02
CA GLY A 10 12.78 -17.23 -5.96
C GLY A 10 11.58 -16.34 -5.70
N TYR A 11 11.84 -15.05 -5.51
CA TYR A 11 10.78 -14.04 -5.50
C TYR A 11 11.16 -12.81 -6.33
N SER A 12 10.14 -12.07 -6.77
CA SER A 12 10.29 -10.79 -7.43
C SER A 12 9.27 -9.81 -6.88
N ILE A 13 9.76 -8.80 -6.16
CA ILE A 13 8.96 -7.70 -5.63
C ILE A 13 9.54 -6.38 -6.16
N ARG A 14 8.81 -5.29 -5.96
CA ARG A 14 9.30 -3.96 -6.39
C ARG A 14 10.65 -3.67 -5.72
N LEU A 15 11.65 -3.33 -6.53
CA LEU A 15 13.03 -3.01 -6.11
C LEU A 15 13.87 -4.18 -5.57
N ASP A 16 13.33 -5.41 -5.49
CA ASP A 16 14.09 -6.58 -5.04
C ASP A 16 13.69 -7.83 -5.83
N ASN A 17 14.66 -8.35 -6.57
CA ASN A 17 14.47 -9.54 -7.39
C ASN A 17 15.51 -10.59 -7.04
N ARG A 18 15.04 -11.71 -6.49
CA ARG A 18 15.82 -12.89 -6.14
C ARG A 18 15.35 -14.06 -7.00
N THR A 19 15.46 -13.91 -8.32
CA THR A 19 15.24 -14.98 -9.30
C THR A 19 16.50 -15.16 -10.15
N SER A 20 16.63 -16.33 -10.75
CA SER A 20 17.72 -16.67 -11.67
C SER A 20 17.20 -17.55 -12.80
N LYS A 21 18.07 -17.89 -13.77
CA LYS A 21 17.73 -18.84 -14.84
C LYS A 21 17.39 -20.25 -14.33
N GLN A 22 17.71 -20.56 -13.07
CA GLN A 22 17.37 -21.83 -12.42
C GLN A 22 16.00 -21.80 -11.73
N THR A 23 15.38 -20.63 -11.60
CA THR A 23 14.11 -20.49 -10.89
C THR A 23 12.98 -21.17 -11.63
N ARG A 24 12.31 -22.09 -10.92
CA ARG A 24 11.16 -22.86 -11.41
C ARG A 24 9.86 -22.43 -10.75
N LEU A 25 9.93 -21.94 -9.51
CA LEU A 25 8.82 -21.37 -8.77
C LEU A 25 9.20 -19.95 -8.34
N ALA A 26 8.50 -18.96 -8.89
CA ALA A 26 8.70 -17.56 -8.55
C ALA A 26 7.48 -17.01 -7.81
N TYR A 27 7.71 -16.45 -6.62
CA TYR A 27 6.71 -15.65 -5.91
C TYR A 27 6.83 -14.20 -6.37
N ALA A 28 5.81 -13.65 -7.02
CA ALA A 28 5.84 -12.27 -7.48
C ALA A 28 4.64 -11.50 -6.95
N THR A 29 4.82 -10.20 -6.72
CA THR A 29 3.67 -9.31 -6.52
C THR A 29 2.89 -9.17 -7.83
N ASP A 30 1.58 -8.95 -7.73
CA ASP A 30 0.70 -8.76 -8.89
C ASP A 30 1.20 -7.67 -9.85
N GLY A 31 1.73 -6.57 -9.32
CA GLY A 31 2.29 -5.47 -10.11
C GLY A 31 3.56 -5.84 -10.90
N ILE A 32 4.38 -6.79 -10.41
CA ILE A 32 5.56 -7.27 -11.15
C ILE A 32 5.11 -8.10 -12.35
N LEU A 33 4.19 -9.03 -12.15
CA LEU A 33 3.68 -9.87 -13.23
C LEU A 33 2.87 -9.05 -14.26
N LEU A 34 2.12 -8.06 -13.79
CA LEU A 34 1.44 -7.10 -14.66
C LEU A 34 2.41 -6.25 -15.48
N HIS A 35 3.57 -5.89 -14.94
CA HIS A 35 4.61 -5.21 -15.68
C HIS A 35 5.23 -6.11 -16.76
N GLU A 36 5.46 -7.39 -16.47
CA GLU A 36 5.97 -8.36 -17.46
C GLU A 36 4.99 -8.56 -18.63
N ALA A 37 3.68 -8.50 -18.36
CA ALA A 37 2.65 -8.56 -19.39
C ALA A 37 2.78 -7.44 -20.45
N LYS A 38 3.48 -6.34 -20.15
CA LYS A 38 3.80 -5.28 -21.14
C LYS A 38 4.75 -5.75 -22.23
N THR A 39 5.67 -6.65 -21.88
CA THR A 39 6.68 -7.18 -22.80
C THR A 39 6.28 -8.54 -23.36
N ASP A 40 5.59 -9.35 -22.57
CA ASP A 40 5.08 -10.66 -22.95
C ASP A 40 3.61 -10.81 -22.49
N PRO A 41 2.65 -10.33 -23.29
CA PRO A 41 1.23 -10.42 -22.96
C PRO A 41 0.67 -11.85 -23.03
N THR A 42 1.44 -12.80 -23.57
CA THR A 42 1.05 -14.22 -23.63
C THR A 42 1.55 -15.02 -22.43
N PHE A 43 2.37 -14.42 -21.56
CA PHE A 43 2.99 -15.10 -20.42
C PHE A 43 3.76 -16.36 -20.84
N SER A 44 4.45 -16.31 -21.99
CA SER A 44 5.16 -17.44 -22.61
C SER A 44 6.27 -18.05 -21.74
N ASN A 45 6.81 -17.29 -20.79
CA ASN A 45 7.77 -17.78 -19.80
C ASN A 45 7.15 -18.71 -18.74
N TYR A 46 5.82 -18.79 -18.66
CA TYR A 46 5.10 -19.49 -17.60
C TYR A 46 4.24 -20.62 -18.14
N ALA A 47 4.48 -21.83 -17.62
CA ALA A 47 3.55 -22.95 -17.81
C ALA A 47 2.29 -22.84 -16.93
N CYS A 48 2.39 -22.14 -15.79
CA CYS A 48 1.30 -21.96 -14.85
C CYS A 48 1.45 -20.64 -14.09
N VAL A 49 0.36 -19.90 -13.97
CA VAL A 49 0.24 -18.70 -13.11
C VAL A 49 -0.77 -18.99 -12.00
N ILE A 50 -0.36 -18.76 -10.75
CA ILE A 50 -1.23 -18.87 -9.58
C ILE A 50 -1.48 -17.46 -9.05
N VAL A 51 -2.73 -17.01 -9.14
CA VAL A 51 -3.20 -15.76 -8.54
C VAL A 51 -3.69 -16.08 -7.13
N ASP A 52 -2.84 -15.82 -6.14
CA ASP A 52 -3.17 -16.05 -4.72
C ASP A 52 -3.92 -14.86 -4.11
N GLU A 53 -4.61 -15.09 -3.00
CA GLU A 53 -5.35 -14.07 -2.24
C GLU A 53 -6.31 -13.22 -3.10
N ALA A 54 -6.89 -13.80 -4.17
CA ALA A 54 -7.70 -13.07 -5.16
C ALA A 54 -8.95 -12.39 -4.59
N HIS A 55 -9.33 -12.71 -3.35
CA HIS A 55 -10.40 -12.06 -2.61
C HIS A 55 -10.05 -10.64 -2.11
N GLU A 56 -8.77 -10.26 -2.07
CA GLU A 56 -8.37 -8.87 -1.77
C GLU A 56 -8.77 -7.91 -2.89
N ARG A 57 -8.94 -8.41 -4.12
CA ARG A 57 -9.45 -7.66 -5.29
C ARG A 57 -8.75 -6.32 -5.48
N THR A 58 -7.42 -6.36 -5.45
CA THR A 58 -6.57 -5.21 -5.78
C THR A 58 -6.75 -4.83 -7.25
N LEU A 59 -6.43 -3.57 -7.59
CA LEU A 59 -6.52 -3.09 -8.97
C LEU A 59 -5.63 -3.91 -9.92
N ASN A 60 -4.39 -4.18 -9.51
CA ASN A 60 -3.44 -4.98 -10.28
C ASN A 60 -3.93 -6.40 -10.51
N THR A 61 -4.47 -7.06 -9.48
CA THR A 61 -5.01 -8.43 -9.59
C THR A 61 -6.19 -8.49 -10.55
N ASP A 62 -7.10 -7.51 -10.52
CA ASP A 62 -8.23 -7.43 -11.45
C ASP A 62 -7.80 -7.26 -12.91
N ILE A 63 -6.81 -6.38 -13.17
CA ILE A 63 -6.26 -6.21 -14.52
C ILE A 63 -5.54 -7.48 -14.96
N LEU A 64 -4.70 -8.06 -14.09
CA LEU A 64 -3.97 -9.28 -14.36
C LEU A 64 -4.90 -10.44 -14.72
N MET A 65 -6.00 -10.63 -13.97
CA MET A 65 -7.01 -11.65 -14.29
C MET A 65 -7.59 -11.46 -15.70
N ALA A 66 -7.85 -10.22 -16.11
CA ALA A 66 -8.35 -9.95 -17.46
C ALA A 66 -7.32 -10.23 -18.55
N LEU A 67 -6.04 -9.92 -18.30
CA LEU A 67 -4.95 -10.24 -19.23
C LEU A 67 -4.74 -11.76 -19.33
N LEU A 68 -4.74 -12.47 -18.20
CA LEU A 68 -4.62 -13.92 -18.15
C LEU A 68 -5.78 -14.61 -18.87
N LYS A 69 -7.03 -14.11 -18.70
CA LYS A 69 -8.19 -14.61 -19.44
C LYS A 69 -7.99 -14.51 -20.95
N LYS A 70 -7.43 -13.41 -21.43
CA LYS A 70 -7.11 -13.24 -22.86
C LYS A 70 -5.95 -14.13 -23.31
N ALA A 71 -4.91 -14.25 -22.49
CA ALA A 71 -3.77 -15.12 -22.79
C ALA A 71 -4.18 -16.60 -22.91
N LEU A 72 -5.12 -17.07 -22.08
CA LEU A 72 -5.69 -18.43 -22.15
C LEU A 72 -6.41 -18.72 -23.48
N LEU A 73 -6.88 -17.70 -24.21
CA LEU A 73 -7.52 -17.89 -25.52
C LEU A 73 -6.51 -18.07 -26.67
N VAL A 74 -5.25 -17.71 -26.45
CA VAL A 74 -4.19 -17.70 -27.46
C VAL A 74 -3.10 -18.72 -27.16
N GLY A 75 -2.80 -18.97 -25.88
CA GLY A 75 -1.76 -19.88 -25.43
C GLY A 75 -2.29 -21.28 -25.17
N ASP A 76 -1.82 -22.25 -25.95
CA ASP A 76 -2.28 -23.64 -25.84
C ASP A 76 -1.81 -24.36 -24.55
N ASP A 77 -0.73 -23.89 -23.92
CA ASP A 77 -0.09 -24.57 -22.77
C ASP A 77 -0.18 -23.83 -21.42
N LEU A 78 -0.71 -22.61 -21.39
CA LEU A 78 -0.78 -21.81 -20.16
C LEU A 78 -1.89 -22.32 -19.24
N LYS A 79 -1.57 -22.54 -17.96
CA LYS A 79 -2.55 -22.82 -16.90
C LYS A 79 -2.70 -21.64 -15.95
N VAL A 80 -3.93 -21.39 -15.51
CA VAL A 80 -4.21 -20.34 -14.51
C VAL A 80 -4.97 -20.96 -13.33
N ILE A 81 -4.49 -20.71 -12.13
CA ILE A 81 -5.14 -21.09 -10.88
C ILE A 81 -5.46 -19.80 -10.12
N VAL A 82 -6.72 -19.61 -9.74
CA VAL A 82 -7.15 -18.49 -8.90
C VAL A 82 -7.48 -19.02 -7.51
N MET A 83 -6.68 -18.64 -6.52
CA MET A 83 -6.87 -19.03 -5.12
C MET A 83 -7.58 -17.92 -4.35
N SER A 84 -8.60 -18.30 -3.59
CA SER A 84 -9.39 -17.39 -2.76
C SER A 84 -9.80 -18.08 -1.46
N SER A 85 -9.73 -17.35 -0.35
CA SER A 85 -10.14 -17.82 0.96
C SER A 85 -11.63 -17.62 1.24
N THR A 86 -12.34 -16.88 0.37
CA THR A 86 -13.74 -16.49 0.57
C THR A 86 -14.71 -17.32 -0.30
N LEU A 87 -15.98 -17.34 0.11
CA LEU A 87 -17.04 -18.07 -0.59
C LEU A 87 -17.43 -17.48 -1.96
N GLU A 88 -16.89 -16.31 -2.34
CA GLU A 88 -17.22 -15.65 -3.62
C GLU A 88 -16.57 -16.29 -4.87
N THR A 89 -16.06 -17.52 -4.74
CA THR A 89 -15.46 -18.29 -5.84
C THR A 89 -16.34 -18.39 -7.08
N ASP A 90 -17.67 -18.33 -6.94
CA ASP A 90 -18.61 -18.43 -8.06
C ASP A 90 -18.46 -17.29 -9.07
N LYS A 91 -18.03 -16.09 -8.61
CA LYS A 91 -17.79 -14.96 -9.52
C LYS A 91 -16.60 -15.25 -10.43
N PHE A 92 -15.50 -15.75 -9.88
CA PHE A 92 -14.31 -16.13 -10.66
C PHE A 92 -14.59 -17.28 -11.61
N VAL A 93 -15.33 -18.30 -11.16
CA VAL A 93 -15.76 -19.43 -12.00
C VAL A 93 -16.53 -18.94 -13.22
N ARG A 94 -17.50 -18.03 -13.04
CA ARG A 94 -18.26 -17.45 -14.16
C ARG A 94 -17.39 -16.58 -15.06
N TYR A 95 -16.50 -15.77 -14.47
CA TYR A 95 -15.63 -14.87 -15.21
C TYR A 95 -14.68 -15.62 -16.17
N PHE A 96 -14.14 -16.75 -15.72
CA PHE A 96 -13.31 -17.66 -16.52
C PHE A 96 -14.11 -18.76 -17.24
N ALA A 97 -15.34 -18.47 -17.66
CA ALA A 97 -16.17 -19.34 -18.50
C ALA A 97 -16.41 -20.76 -17.92
N GLU A 98 -16.90 -20.82 -16.68
CA GLU A 98 -17.21 -22.07 -15.94
C GLU A 98 -15.98 -22.92 -15.61
N ALA A 99 -14.90 -22.27 -15.18
CA ALA A 99 -13.70 -22.95 -14.69
C ALA A 99 -14.00 -23.96 -13.57
N SER A 100 -13.23 -25.05 -13.52
CA SER A 100 -13.39 -26.09 -12.49
C SER A 100 -13.12 -25.53 -11.08
N ARG A 101 -14.06 -25.74 -10.16
CA ARG A 101 -13.93 -25.35 -8.75
C ARG A 101 -13.36 -26.49 -7.92
N PHE A 102 -12.27 -26.21 -7.21
CA PHE A 102 -11.70 -27.11 -6.20
C PHE A 102 -11.80 -26.45 -4.81
N SER A 103 -12.29 -27.19 -3.82
CA SER A 103 -12.39 -26.71 -2.44
C SER A 103 -11.56 -27.60 -1.53
N VAL A 104 -10.63 -26.98 -0.81
CA VAL A 104 -9.84 -27.64 0.23
C VAL A 104 -10.51 -27.34 1.57
N GLY A 105 -10.87 -28.39 2.32
CA GLY A 105 -11.39 -28.24 3.67
C GLY A 105 -10.35 -27.59 4.59
N GLY A 106 -10.74 -26.54 5.31
CA GLY A 106 -9.86 -25.88 6.27
C GLY A 106 -9.56 -26.78 7.47
N ARG A 107 -8.32 -26.73 7.97
CA ARG A 107 -7.90 -27.37 9.23
C ARG A 107 -8.05 -26.43 10.43
N SER A 108 -9.17 -25.69 10.49
CA SER A 108 -9.43 -24.78 11.60
C SER A 108 -10.16 -25.49 12.73
N PHE A 109 -9.78 -25.18 13.97
CA PHE A 109 -10.54 -25.55 15.16
C PHE A 109 -11.86 -24.75 15.22
N PRO A 110 -12.88 -25.26 15.92
CA PRO A 110 -14.14 -24.55 16.06
C PRO A 110 -13.94 -23.20 16.76
N VAL A 111 -14.64 -22.17 16.27
CA VAL A 111 -14.66 -20.83 16.88
C VAL A 111 -16.07 -20.49 17.30
N GLU A 112 -16.27 -20.23 18.59
CA GLU A 112 -17.54 -19.74 19.12
C GLU A 112 -17.71 -18.25 18.81
N ILE A 113 -18.89 -17.84 18.36
CA ILE A 113 -19.16 -16.44 17.96
C ILE A 113 -20.15 -15.81 18.91
N GLY A 114 -19.68 -14.84 19.69
CA GLY A 114 -20.51 -13.95 20.51
C GLY A 114 -20.86 -12.65 19.78
N TYR A 115 -22.07 -12.14 19.98
CA TYR A 115 -22.51 -10.83 19.50
C TYR A 115 -23.02 -9.99 20.67
N LEU A 116 -22.94 -8.67 20.56
CA LEU A 116 -23.63 -7.80 21.50
C LEU A 116 -25.15 -7.92 21.35
N GLU A 117 -25.85 -7.81 22.47
CA GLU A 117 -27.31 -7.74 22.51
C GLU A 117 -27.81 -6.38 21.98
N TYR A 118 -27.10 -5.29 22.32
CA TYR A 118 -27.41 -3.92 21.93
C TYR A 118 -26.19 -3.25 21.30
N ALA A 119 -26.42 -2.32 20.37
CA ALA A 119 -25.34 -1.57 19.74
C ALA A 119 -24.60 -0.69 20.76
N ALA A 120 -23.27 -0.74 20.75
CA ALA A 120 -22.43 0.12 21.57
C ALA A 120 -22.11 1.44 20.84
N GLN A 121 -22.23 2.58 21.55
CA GLN A 121 -21.83 3.88 21.00
C GLN A 121 -20.30 4.03 20.93
N ASP A 122 -19.59 3.63 22.00
CA ASP A 122 -18.14 3.67 22.07
C ASP A 122 -17.55 2.28 21.85
N TYR A 123 -17.08 2.05 20.62
CA TYR A 123 -16.49 0.77 20.21
C TYR A 123 -15.14 0.50 20.87
N LEU A 124 -14.37 1.54 21.20
CA LEU A 124 -13.04 1.38 21.79
C LEU A 124 -13.20 0.96 23.24
N SER A 125 -13.98 1.70 24.02
CA SER A 125 -14.17 1.40 25.44
C SER A 125 -14.75 0.00 25.66
N ILE A 126 -15.76 -0.41 24.87
CA ILE A 126 -16.31 -1.76 24.99
C ILE A 126 -15.30 -2.85 24.61
N ALA A 127 -14.51 -2.66 23.55
CA ALA A 127 -13.49 -3.62 23.15
C ALA A 127 -12.41 -3.80 24.22
N LEU A 128 -11.96 -2.71 24.85
CA LEU A 128 -10.97 -2.77 25.93
C LEU A 128 -11.54 -3.39 27.21
N HIS A 129 -12.80 -3.10 27.55
CA HIS A 129 -13.47 -3.75 28.68
C HIS A 129 -13.62 -5.25 28.44
N THR A 130 -14.01 -5.67 27.24
CA THR A 130 -14.06 -7.10 26.87
C THR A 130 -12.68 -7.73 26.94
N ALA A 131 -11.63 -7.08 26.44
CA ALA A 131 -10.25 -7.59 26.52
C ALA A 131 -9.80 -7.80 27.97
N LYS A 132 -10.11 -6.85 28.85
CA LYS A 132 -9.83 -6.95 30.28
C LYS A 132 -10.61 -8.10 30.93
N TRP A 133 -11.91 -8.20 30.65
CA TRP A 133 -12.75 -9.28 31.18
C TRP A 133 -12.26 -10.67 30.75
N ILE A 134 -11.86 -10.84 29.48
CA ILE A 134 -11.26 -12.09 28.97
C ILE A 134 -9.96 -12.41 29.74
N HIS A 135 -9.09 -11.42 29.94
CA HIS A 135 -7.85 -11.61 30.70
C HIS A 135 -8.11 -12.09 32.14
N GLU A 136 -9.14 -11.55 32.79
CA GLU A 136 -9.47 -11.87 34.19
C GLU A 136 -10.28 -13.17 34.36
N SER A 137 -11.08 -13.56 33.37
CA SER A 137 -12.12 -14.60 33.52
C SER A 137 -11.92 -15.84 32.66
N GLU A 138 -11.26 -15.71 31.50
CA GLU A 138 -11.13 -16.78 30.52
C GLU A 138 -9.81 -17.54 30.64
N SER A 139 -9.79 -18.79 30.17
CA SER A 139 -8.62 -19.67 30.16
C SER A 139 -7.47 -19.15 29.30
N GLU A 140 -6.30 -19.80 29.35
CA GLU A 140 -5.11 -19.39 28.58
C GLU A 140 -5.38 -19.20 27.08
N GLY A 141 -4.63 -18.28 26.47
CA GLY A 141 -4.76 -17.91 25.07
C GLY A 141 -4.66 -16.41 24.87
N ASP A 142 -4.00 -16.00 23.79
CA ASP A 142 -3.78 -14.58 23.51
C ASP A 142 -5.02 -13.92 22.93
N ILE A 143 -5.09 -12.60 23.13
CA ILE A 143 -6.21 -11.75 22.73
C ILE A 143 -5.78 -10.92 21.52
N LEU A 144 -6.56 -10.96 20.45
CA LEU A 144 -6.39 -10.11 19.27
C LEU A 144 -7.61 -9.18 19.13
N VAL A 145 -7.36 -7.88 19.21
CA VAL A 145 -8.40 -6.83 19.11
C VAL A 145 -8.26 -6.10 17.79
N PHE A 146 -9.30 -6.13 16.95
CA PHE A 146 -9.35 -5.38 15.71
C PHE A 146 -9.89 -3.97 15.92
N LEU A 147 -9.07 -2.96 15.64
CA LEU A 147 -9.39 -1.54 15.74
C LEU A 147 -9.21 -0.84 14.38
N PRO A 148 -9.95 0.25 14.10
CA PRO A 148 -9.94 0.82 12.77
C PRO A 148 -8.67 1.61 12.44
N THR A 149 -8.04 2.28 13.41
CA THR A 149 -6.89 3.15 13.16
C THR A 149 -5.69 2.86 14.07
N ALA A 150 -4.50 3.28 13.62
CA ALA A 150 -3.29 3.26 14.45
C ALA A 150 -3.45 4.11 15.72
N TYR A 151 -4.25 5.19 15.67
CA TYR A 151 -4.55 5.99 16.86
C TYR A 151 -5.34 5.20 17.90
N ASP A 152 -6.37 4.47 17.48
CA ASP A 152 -7.14 3.60 18.38
C ASP A 152 -6.26 2.52 19.01
N CYS A 153 -5.33 1.92 18.23
CA CYS A 153 -4.36 0.95 18.72
C CYS A 153 -3.47 1.53 19.82
N GLU A 154 -2.88 2.70 19.59
CA GLU A 154 -1.99 3.36 20.56
C GLU A 154 -2.75 3.83 21.81
N GLU A 155 -3.92 4.43 21.64
CA GLU A 155 -4.76 4.87 22.74
C GLU A 155 -5.23 3.68 23.59
N GLY A 156 -5.66 2.60 22.93
CA GLY A 156 -6.05 1.36 23.58
C GLY A 156 -4.90 0.71 24.33
N CYS A 157 -3.70 0.70 23.74
CA CYS A 157 -2.49 0.20 24.40
C CYS A 157 -2.19 0.98 25.68
N ALA A 158 -2.24 2.32 25.62
CA ALA A 158 -2.00 3.19 26.76
C ALA A 158 -3.03 2.99 27.88
N LYS A 159 -4.31 2.81 27.54
CA LYS A 159 -5.40 2.53 28.49
C LYS A 159 -5.25 1.15 29.14
N MET A 160 -4.97 0.10 28.36
CA MET A 160 -4.81 -1.27 28.86
C MET A 160 -3.58 -1.41 29.75
N ARG A 161 -2.43 -0.87 29.36
CA ARG A 161 -1.20 -0.92 30.19
C ARG A 161 -1.36 -0.23 31.55
N LYS A 162 -2.26 0.77 31.65
CA LYS A 162 -2.61 1.39 32.94
C LYS A 162 -3.58 0.54 33.76
N ALA A 163 -4.46 -0.21 33.10
CA ALA A 163 -5.50 -1.00 33.74
C ALA A 163 -5.03 -2.39 34.21
N THR A 164 -4.00 -2.96 33.57
CA THR A 164 -3.48 -4.32 33.82
C THR A 164 -1.95 -4.32 33.83
N SER A 165 -1.34 -4.92 34.85
CA SER A 165 0.14 -5.01 35.00
C SER A 165 0.72 -6.38 34.59
N ASP A 166 -0.14 -7.39 34.50
CA ASP A 166 0.14 -8.80 34.21
C ASP A 166 -0.27 -9.21 32.78
N LEU A 167 -0.45 -8.24 31.88
CA LEU A 167 -0.79 -8.44 30.48
C LEU A 167 0.27 -7.77 29.58
N ASP A 168 0.74 -8.47 28.55
CA ASP A 168 1.67 -7.92 27.57
C ASP A 168 0.91 -7.28 26.40
N VAL A 169 0.80 -5.96 26.43
CA VAL A 169 -0.04 -5.19 25.49
C VAL A 169 0.79 -4.63 24.34
N LEU A 170 0.46 -5.01 23.11
CA LEU A 170 1.25 -4.74 21.90
C LEU A 170 0.39 -4.08 20.80
N PRO A 171 0.83 -2.97 20.19
CA PRO A 171 0.18 -2.41 19.00
C PRO A 171 0.62 -3.16 17.73
N LEU A 172 -0.24 -3.22 16.72
CA LEU A 172 0.12 -3.74 15.40
C LEU A 172 -0.62 -2.98 14.27
N TYR A 173 0.12 -2.20 13.50
CA TYR A 173 -0.40 -1.45 12.35
C TYR A 173 0.72 -1.20 11.33
N SER A 174 0.36 -0.89 10.08
CA SER A 174 1.30 -0.87 8.94
C SER A 174 2.51 0.06 9.10
N VAL A 175 2.33 1.24 9.70
CA VAL A 175 3.39 2.26 9.88
C VAL A 175 4.28 1.99 11.10
N LEU A 176 4.01 0.92 11.86
CA LEU A 176 4.83 0.56 13.02
C LEU A 176 6.23 0.08 12.55
N PRO A 177 7.34 0.47 13.20
CA PRO A 177 8.67 -0.02 12.85
C PRO A 177 8.78 -1.55 12.88
N GLN A 178 9.57 -2.15 11.98
CA GLN A 178 9.65 -3.61 11.84
C GLN A 178 10.00 -4.32 13.16
N HIS A 179 10.98 -3.82 13.90
CA HIS A 179 11.38 -4.42 15.18
C HIS A 179 10.26 -4.41 16.24
N GLU A 180 9.34 -3.45 16.17
CA GLU A 180 8.15 -3.38 17.03
C GLU A 180 7.07 -4.34 16.53
N GLN A 181 6.85 -4.44 15.21
CA GLN A 181 5.95 -5.45 14.62
C GLN A 181 6.39 -6.86 15.01
N ASP A 182 7.70 -7.16 14.96
CA ASP A 182 8.25 -8.49 15.26
C ASP A 182 7.98 -8.95 16.69
N ARG A 183 7.66 -8.03 17.61
CA ARG A 183 7.33 -8.35 19.01
C ARG A 183 6.08 -9.21 19.11
N VAL A 184 5.12 -9.07 18.20
CA VAL A 184 3.86 -9.84 18.23
C VAL A 184 4.09 -11.34 17.93
N PHE A 185 5.24 -11.71 17.34
CA PHE A 185 5.60 -13.10 17.08
C PHE A 185 6.40 -13.74 18.21
N LYS A 186 6.96 -12.93 19.12
CA LYS A 186 7.74 -13.43 20.25
C LYS A 186 6.81 -13.96 21.33
N ARG A 187 7.12 -15.14 21.87
CA ARG A 187 6.44 -15.67 23.05
C ARG A 187 6.72 -14.76 24.25
N SER A 188 5.71 -14.57 25.08
CA SER A 188 5.77 -13.80 26.32
C SER A 188 5.42 -14.74 27.47
N ASP A 189 5.97 -14.49 28.66
CA ASP A 189 5.62 -15.23 29.88
C ASP A 189 4.23 -14.85 30.40
N LYS A 190 3.68 -13.73 29.90
CA LYS A 190 2.33 -13.23 30.19
C LYS A 190 1.44 -13.45 28.97
N ARG A 191 0.11 -13.48 29.20
CA ARG A 191 -0.87 -13.41 28.11
C ARG A 191 -0.62 -12.15 27.27
N ARG A 192 -0.64 -12.29 25.95
CA ARG A 192 -0.48 -11.16 25.02
C ARG A 192 -1.86 -10.61 24.66
N CYS A 193 -1.96 -9.29 24.62
CA CYS A 193 -3.12 -8.57 24.08
C CYS A 193 -2.65 -7.66 22.96
N ILE A 194 -2.98 -8.04 21.73
CA ILE A 194 -2.52 -7.39 20.51
C ILE A 194 -3.65 -6.52 19.97
N LEU A 195 -3.43 -5.22 19.91
CA LEU A 195 -4.37 -4.25 19.36
C LEU A 195 -3.95 -3.92 17.93
N ALA A 196 -4.67 -4.47 16.97
CA ALA A 196 -4.28 -4.47 15.57
C ALA A 196 -5.29 -3.78 14.64
N THR A 197 -4.79 -3.20 13.55
CA THR A 197 -5.65 -2.86 12.40
C THR A 197 -5.93 -4.11 11.55
N ASN A 198 -6.54 -3.93 10.37
CA ASN A 198 -6.74 -4.99 9.39
C ASN A 198 -5.45 -5.69 8.92
N ILE A 199 -4.26 -5.22 9.29
CA ILE A 199 -2.98 -5.93 9.03
C ILE A 199 -2.94 -7.34 9.64
N ALA A 200 -3.71 -7.61 10.70
CA ALA A 200 -3.82 -8.95 11.29
C ALA A 200 -4.90 -9.82 10.63
N GLU A 201 -5.66 -9.27 9.68
CA GLU A 201 -6.79 -9.94 9.03
C GLU A 201 -6.34 -10.91 7.95
N THR A 202 -5.37 -10.48 7.11
CA THR A 202 -4.73 -11.27 6.04
C THR A 202 -3.20 -11.19 6.21
N GLY A 203 -2.45 -12.15 5.67
CA GLY A 203 -0.99 -12.07 5.57
C GLY A 203 -0.13 -12.33 6.82
N ILE A 204 -0.62 -12.14 8.05
CA ILE A 204 0.19 -12.36 9.26
C ILE A 204 -0.32 -13.52 10.13
N LEU A 205 0.56 -14.44 10.52
CA LEU A 205 0.28 -15.55 11.42
C LEU A 205 0.77 -15.23 12.83
N ILE A 206 -0.15 -14.92 13.74
CA ILE A 206 0.15 -14.76 15.16
C ILE A 206 -0.28 -16.05 15.87
N ASP A 207 0.70 -16.87 16.24
CA ASP A 207 0.46 -18.11 16.97
C ASP A 207 -0.06 -17.82 18.38
N GLY A 208 -0.91 -18.69 18.92
CA GLY A 208 -1.38 -18.62 20.31
C GLY A 208 -2.62 -17.75 20.55
N VAL A 209 -3.14 -17.08 19.51
CA VAL A 209 -4.41 -16.35 19.59
C VAL A 209 -5.57 -17.33 19.74
N ALA A 210 -6.29 -17.23 20.86
CA ALA A 210 -7.51 -17.99 21.14
C ALA A 210 -8.75 -17.09 21.23
N TYR A 211 -8.56 -15.79 21.50
CA TYR A 211 -9.66 -14.84 21.64
C TYR A 211 -9.52 -13.70 20.64
N VAL A 212 -10.59 -13.44 19.89
CA VAL A 212 -10.67 -12.32 18.97
C VAL A 212 -11.76 -11.36 19.43
N ILE A 213 -11.46 -10.06 19.46
CA ILE A 213 -12.44 -9.00 19.65
C ILE A 213 -12.53 -8.21 18.36
N ASP A 214 -13.67 -8.28 17.68
CA ASP A 214 -13.89 -7.63 16.39
C ASP A 214 -14.83 -6.43 16.55
N THR A 215 -14.31 -5.22 16.34
CA THR A 215 -15.12 -4.00 16.35
C THR A 215 -16.02 -3.85 15.13
N GLY A 216 -15.80 -4.64 14.07
CA GLY A 216 -16.57 -4.59 12.83
C GLY A 216 -16.25 -3.37 11.96
N LYS A 217 -15.11 -2.71 12.21
CA LYS A 217 -14.74 -1.42 11.63
C LYS A 217 -13.34 -1.47 11.02
N GLU A 218 -13.12 -0.64 10.01
CA GLU A 218 -11.82 -0.39 9.39
C GLU A 218 -11.77 0.96 8.67
N MET A 219 -10.57 1.42 8.33
CA MET A 219 -10.39 2.51 7.37
C MET A 219 -10.38 1.94 5.96
N GLN A 220 -11.23 2.48 5.09
CA GLN A 220 -11.39 2.05 3.70
C GLN A 220 -10.91 3.16 2.76
N PRO A 221 -9.98 2.85 1.83
CA PRO A 221 -9.65 3.78 0.76
C PRO A 221 -10.84 3.93 -0.19
N GLY A 222 -10.97 5.11 -0.77
CA GLY A 222 -11.98 5.45 -1.75
C GLY A 222 -11.52 6.63 -2.60
N PHE A 223 -12.14 6.84 -3.76
CA PHE A 223 -11.77 7.89 -4.68
C PHE A 223 -12.98 8.76 -4.99
N HIS A 224 -12.79 10.07 -5.00
CA HIS A 224 -13.84 11.01 -5.36
C HIS A 224 -13.58 11.56 -6.77
N PRO A 225 -14.22 11.01 -7.83
CA PRO A 225 -13.84 11.29 -9.22
C PRO A 225 -14.00 12.76 -9.63
N ARG A 226 -14.93 13.51 -9.01
CA ARG A 226 -15.09 14.94 -9.29
C ARG A 226 -14.07 15.84 -8.60
N LEU A 227 -13.52 15.37 -7.48
CA LEU A 227 -12.49 16.11 -6.75
C LEU A 227 -11.09 15.66 -7.17
N GLY A 228 -10.97 14.54 -7.91
CA GLY A 228 -9.71 13.97 -8.34
C GLY A 228 -8.82 13.54 -7.18
N CYS A 229 -9.40 13.17 -6.03
CA CYS A 229 -8.65 12.88 -4.82
C CYS A 229 -9.02 11.54 -4.19
N ASP A 230 -7.98 10.90 -3.63
CA ASP A 230 -8.15 9.78 -2.73
C ASP A 230 -8.70 10.26 -1.39
N THR A 231 -9.56 9.43 -0.82
CA THR A 231 -10.24 9.66 0.45
C THR A 231 -10.05 8.42 1.29
N LEU A 232 -9.79 8.60 2.58
CA LEU A 232 -9.77 7.52 3.54
C LEU A 232 -10.98 7.68 4.45
N LYS A 233 -11.95 6.77 4.34
CA LYS A 233 -13.20 6.86 5.09
C LYS A 233 -13.27 5.73 6.09
N TRP A 234 -13.75 6.05 7.28
CA TRP A 234 -14.13 5.03 8.24
C TRP A 234 -15.37 4.28 7.70
N GLY A 235 -15.37 2.94 7.82
CA GLY A 235 -16.44 2.09 7.33
C GLY A 235 -16.61 0.81 8.14
N LEU A 236 -17.73 0.11 7.87
CA LEU A 236 -17.96 -1.25 8.37
C LEU A 236 -17.23 -2.26 7.48
N ILE A 237 -16.76 -3.32 8.10
CA ILE A 237 -16.17 -4.46 7.38
C ILE A 237 -17.25 -5.27 6.66
N SER A 238 -16.81 -6.14 5.75
CA SER A 238 -17.70 -7.12 5.12
C SER A 238 -17.92 -8.36 6.00
N LYS A 239 -18.95 -9.15 5.68
CA LYS A 239 -19.18 -10.46 6.31
C LYS A 239 -18.01 -11.41 6.09
N ALA A 240 -17.40 -11.38 4.91
CA ALA A 240 -16.19 -12.15 4.60
C ALA A 240 -15.02 -11.75 5.52
N SER A 241 -14.77 -10.45 5.66
CA SER A 241 -13.74 -9.91 6.58
C SER A 241 -14.00 -10.34 8.03
N ALA A 242 -15.24 -10.17 8.51
CA ALA A 242 -15.64 -10.60 9.86
C ALA A 242 -15.43 -12.10 10.10
N GLN A 243 -15.56 -12.94 9.06
CA GLN A 243 -15.29 -14.37 9.15
C GLN A 243 -13.79 -14.67 9.18
N GLN A 244 -12.99 -13.95 8.39
CA GLN A 244 -11.52 -14.07 8.42
C GLN A 244 -10.96 -13.66 9.79
N ARG A 245 -11.42 -12.52 10.33
CA ARG A 245 -11.08 -12.05 11.67
C ARG A 245 -11.43 -13.08 12.74
N ALA A 246 -12.66 -13.61 12.72
CA ALA A 246 -13.07 -14.67 13.64
C ALA A 246 -12.19 -15.93 13.51
N GLY A 247 -11.84 -16.32 12.28
CA GLY A 247 -10.97 -17.45 11.99
C GLY A 247 -9.56 -17.33 12.58
N ARG A 248 -9.12 -16.14 13.01
CA ARG A 248 -7.84 -15.94 13.70
C ARG A 248 -7.80 -16.63 15.06
N ALA A 249 -8.93 -16.80 15.74
CA ALA A 249 -9.04 -17.52 17.01
C ALA A 249 -8.94 -19.05 16.85
N GLY A 250 -9.23 -19.60 15.66
CA GLY A 250 -9.38 -21.04 15.43
C GLY A 250 -8.16 -21.72 14.79
N ARG A 251 -6.99 -21.07 14.79
CA ARG A 251 -5.80 -21.58 14.07
C ARG A 251 -5.01 -22.61 14.86
N SER A 252 -4.80 -22.37 16.16
CA SER A 252 -3.96 -23.23 17.01
C SER A 252 -4.76 -24.10 17.97
N SER A 253 -5.94 -23.65 18.37
CA SER A 253 -6.84 -24.31 19.33
C SER A 253 -8.28 -23.87 19.07
N PRO A 254 -9.29 -24.51 19.71
CA PRO A 254 -10.60 -23.90 19.83
C PRO A 254 -10.49 -22.49 20.41
N GLY A 255 -11.38 -21.60 19.99
CA GLY A 255 -11.31 -20.20 20.40
C GLY A 255 -12.66 -19.49 20.31
N THR A 256 -12.67 -18.21 20.69
CA THR A 256 -13.89 -17.41 20.76
C THR A 256 -13.70 -16.07 20.08
N CYS A 257 -14.66 -15.66 19.26
CA CYS A 257 -14.72 -14.34 18.66
C CYS A 257 -15.89 -13.54 19.24
N TYR A 258 -15.56 -12.42 19.88
CA TYR A 258 -16.50 -11.47 20.43
C TYR A 258 -16.68 -10.31 19.45
N ARG A 259 -17.87 -10.23 18.82
CA ARG A 259 -18.22 -9.17 17.88
C ARG A 259 -18.87 -8.02 18.62
N MET A 260 -18.26 -6.83 18.55
CA MET A 260 -18.75 -5.61 19.21
C MET A 260 -19.89 -4.94 18.44
N TYR A 261 -20.76 -5.75 17.85
CA TYR A 261 -21.92 -5.36 17.06
C TYR A 261 -22.99 -6.44 17.16
N THR A 262 -24.24 -6.08 16.84
CA THR A 262 -25.36 -7.01 17.00
C THR A 262 -25.43 -8.01 15.86
N LYS A 263 -26.00 -9.19 16.12
CA LYS A 263 -26.27 -10.19 15.07
C LYS A 263 -27.23 -9.66 14.00
N LYS A 264 -28.14 -8.75 14.38
CA LYS A 264 -29.07 -8.08 13.46
C LYS A 264 -28.32 -7.22 12.46
N ASP A 265 -27.37 -6.41 12.94
CA ASP A 265 -26.57 -5.52 12.08
C ASP A 265 -25.64 -6.33 11.18
N PHE A 266 -24.99 -7.36 11.72
CA PHE A 266 -24.19 -8.29 10.91
C PHE A 266 -25.01 -8.87 9.75
N ASN A 267 -26.25 -9.28 9.98
CA ASN A 267 -27.06 -9.89 8.93
C ASN A 267 -27.62 -8.87 7.92
N LYS A 268 -28.05 -7.69 8.36
CA LYS A 268 -28.80 -6.72 7.55
C LYS A 268 -27.96 -5.58 6.97
N VAL A 269 -26.92 -5.16 7.67
CA VAL A 269 -26.13 -3.95 7.34
C VAL A 269 -24.82 -4.31 6.67
N PHE A 270 -24.14 -5.36 7.13
CA PHE A 270 -22.82 -5.73 6.60
C PHE A 270 -22.95 -6.32 5.19
N LEU A 271 -22.13 -5.83 4.27
CA LEU A 271 -22.05 -6.34 2.90
C LEU A 271 -21.45 -7.75 2.90
N PRO A 272 -21.84 -8.63 1.96
CA PRO A 272 -21.27 -9.98 1.85
C PRO A 272 -19.75 -9.98 1.73
N SER A 273 -19.20 -9.08 0.91
CA SER A 273 -17.78 -8.96 0.58
C SER A 273 -17.35 -7.50 0.51
N THR A 274 -16.05 -7.29 0.58
CA THR A 274 -15.44 -5.97 0.44
C THR A 274 -15.50 -5.57 -1.05
N SER A 275 -16.00 -4.38 -1.34
CA SER A 275 -16.07 -3.94 -2.74
C SER A 275 -14.67 -3.74 -3.31
N PRO A 276 -14.40 -4.22 -4.53
CA PRO A 276 -13.07 -4.28 -5.13
C PRO A 276 -12.46 -2.90 -5.39
N ALA A 277 -11.14 -2.83 -5.46
CA ALA A 277 -10.39 -1.58 -5.60
C ALA A 277 -10.78 -0.79 -6.87
N ILE A 278 -11.03 -1.49 -7.99
CA ILE A 278 -11.40 -0.88 -9.28
C ILE A 278 -12.64 0.04 -9.20
N LEU A 279 -13.54 -0.18 -8.23
CA LEU A 279 -14.73 0.65 -8.02
C LEU A 279 -14.49 1.87 -7.14
N LYS A 280 -13.29 1.99 -6.56
CA LYS A 280 -12.97 2.87 -5.43
C LYS A 280 -11.65 3.61 -5.58
N CYS A 281 -10.90 3.45 -6.68
CA CYS A 281 -9.59 4.10 -6.86
C CYS A 281 -9.57 5.02 -8.09
N ASP A 282 -8.54 5.85 -8.17
CA ASP A 282 -8.16 6.50 -9.42
C ASP A 282 -7.81 5.42 -10.47
N LEU A 283 -8.25 5.63 -11.72
CA LEU A 283 -8.05 4.71 -12.83
C LEU A 283 -7.05 5.23 -13.87
N ALA A 284 -6.45 6.41 -13.68
CA ALA A 284 -5.52 7.00 -14.65
C ALA A 284 -4.35 6.06 -15.02
N GLU A 285 -3.69 5.46 -14.01
CA GLU A 285 -2.58 4.53 -14.25
C GLU A 285 -3.03 3.27 -15.00
N MET A 286 -4.17 2.71 -14.62
CA MET A 286 -4.75 1.53 -15.28
C MET A 286 -5.10 1.84 -16.74
N VAL A 287 -5.76 2.97 -17.00
CA VAL A 287 -6.17 3.35 -18.36
C VAL A 287 -4.95 3.54 -19.23
N LEU A 288 -3.90 4.21 -18.73
CA LEU A 288 -2.64 4.36 -19.47
C LEU A 288 -1.99 3.01 -19.75
N LEU A 289 -1.97 2.11 -18.75
CA LEU A 289 -1.44 0.76 -18.90
C LEU A 289 -2.18 -0.03 -19.99
N LEU A 290 -3.51 -0.07 -19.94
CA LEU A 290 -4.32 -0.78 -20.92
C LEU A 290 -4.11 -0.22 -22.34
N LYS A 291 -4.07 1.11 -22.48
CA LYS A 291 -3.76 1.77 -23.75
C LYS A 291 -2.36 1.41 -24.25
N ALA A 292 -1.37 1.34 -23.37
CA ALA A 292 0.01 0.96 -23.72
C ALA A 292 0.12 -0.51 -24.15
N LEU A 293 -0.73 -1.39 -23.61
CA LEU A 293 -0.88 -2.79 -24.00
C LEU A 293 -1.66 -2.98 -25.33
N GLY A 294 -2.17 -1.89 -25.92
CA GLY A 294 -2.93 -1.93 -27.17
C GLY A 294 -4.45 -2.10 -27.01
N PHE A 295 -4.98 -2.02 -25.78
CA PHE A 295 -6.42 -2.02 -25.56
C PHE A 295 -6.98 -0.61 -25.79
N HIS A 296 -7.56 -0.40 -26.97
CA HIS A 296 -8.13 0.90 -27.36
C HIS A 296 -9.46 1.20 -26.66
N ASP A 297 -10.35 0.22 -26.59
CA ASP A 297 -11.64 0.34 -25.91
C ASP A 297 -11.51 -0.08 -24.44
N VAL A 298 -11.13 0.89 -23.61
CA VAL A 298 -10.99 0.71 -22.15
C VAL A 298 -12.34 0.75 -21.42
N VAL A 299 -13.39 1.30 -22.05
CA VAL A 299 -14.71 1.44 -21.44
C VAL A 299 -15.44 0.10 -21.45
N ASN A 300 -15.36 -0.64 -22.55
CA ASN A 300 -15.96 -1.97 -22.69
C ASN A 300 -14.97 -3.10 -22.39
N PHE A 301 -13.87 -2.80 -21.71
CA PHE A 301 -12.91 -3.82 -21.32
C PHE A 301 -13.54 -4.80 -20.31
N GLU A 302 -13.32 -6.09 -20.51
CA GLU A 302 -13.94 -7.17 -19.73
C GLU A 302 -13.34 -7.31 -18.31
N PHE A 303 -13.60 -6.36 -17.43
CA PHE A 303 -13.25 -6.48 -16.00
C PHE A 303 -14.13 -7.51 -15.28
N VAL A 304 -13.64 -8.04 -14.15
CA VAL A 304 -14.44 -8.90 -13.26
C VAL A 304 -15.66 -8.15 -12.72
N ASP A 305 -15.44 -6.91 -12.27
CA ASP A 305 -16.49 -5.96 -11.92
C ASP A 305 -16.20 -4.65 -12.68
N PRO A 306 -16.99 -4.28 -13.70
CA PRO A 306 -16.75 -3.06 -14.46
C PRO A 306 -17.00 -1.82 -13.60
N PRO A 307 -16.08 -0.82 -13.59
CA PRO A 307 -16.30 0.42 -12.88
C PRO A 307 -17.34 1.29 -13.57
N HIS A 308 -17.86 2.27 -12.84
CA HIS A 308 -18.71 3.29 -13.44
C HIS A 308 -17.93 4.03 -14.55
N PRO A 309 -18.56 4.45 -15.66
CA PRO A 309 -17.85 5.11 -16.75
C PRO A 309 -17.20 6.46 -16.37
N GLU A 310 -17.79 7.20 -15.41
CA GLU A 310 -17.30 8.54 -15.00
C GLU A 310 -15.81 8.52 -14.55
N PRO A 311 -15.35 7.65 -13.63
CA PRO A 311 -13.92 7.47 -13.34
C PRO A 311 -13.04 7.20 -14.57
N ILE A 312 -13.48 6.38 -15.52
CA ILE A 312 -12.72 6.09 -16.75
C ILE A 312 -12.60 7.35 -17.61
N PHE A 313 -13.69 8.10 -17.78
CA PHE A 313 -13.65 9.35 -18.55
C PHE A 313 -12.73 10.40 -17.91
N ARG A 314 -12.74 10.53 -16.58
CA ARG A 314 -11.81 11.42 -15.86
C ARG A 314 -10.35 11.01 -16.05
N ALA A 315 -10.07 9.71 -15.94
CA ALA A 315 -8.75 9.17 -16.24
C ALA A 315 -8.31 9.48 -17.69
N LEU A 316 -9.20 9.35 -18.67
CA LEU A 316 -8.89 9.69 -20.07
C LEU A 316 -8.62 11.20 -20.24
N GLU A 317 -9.42 12.07 -19.62
CA GLU A 317 -9.20 13.52 -19.61
C GLU A 317 -7.85 13.89 -18.99
N ASP A 318 -7.51 13.34 -17.83
CA ASP A 318 -6.25 13.62 -17.15
C ASP A 318 -5.05 13.19 -18.00
N LEU A 319 -5.12 12.00 -18.60
CA LEU A 319 -4.07 11.50 -19.50
C LEU A 319 -3.96 12.33 -20.78
N PHE A 320 -5.07 12.86 -21.30
CA PHE A 320 -5.05 13.80 -22.42
C PHE A 320 -4.37 15.11 -22.02
N TRP A 321 -4.71 15.70 -20.87
CA TRP A 321 -4.06 16.92 -20.38
C TRP A 321 -2.57 16.74 -20.09
N MET A 322 -2.14 15.55 -19.67
CA MET A 322 -0.71 15.22 -19.53
C MET A 322 0.02 15.04 -20.88
N GLY A 323 -0.73 15.00 -21.99
CA GLY A 323 -0.22 14.76 -23.35
C GLY A 323 0.09 13.29 -23.64
N TYR A 324 -0.46 12.37 -22.86
CA TYR A 324 -0.26 10.92 -23.02
C TYR A 324 -1.26 10.30 -23.99
N LEU A 325 -2.40 10.97 -24.22
CA LEU A 325 -3.38 10.63 -25.24
C LEU A 325 -3.50 11.77 -26.25
N ALA A 326 -3.78 11.42 -27.51
CA ALA A 326 -4.16 12.37 -28.55
C ALA A 326 -5.67 12.66 -28.52
N GLU A 327 -6.14 13.61 -29.34
CA GLU A 327 -7.56 14.00 -29.40
C GLU A 327 -8.50 12.86 -29.79
N ASP A 328 -8.00 11.89 -30.58
CA ASP A 328 -8.74 10.68 -30.97
C ASP A 328 -8.72 9.57 -29.88
N GLY A 329 -8.10 9.83 -28.73
CA GLY A 329 -7.96 8.89 -27.63
C GLY A 329 -6.91 7.79 -27.85
N SER A 330 -6.09 7.90 -28.91
CA SER A 330 -4.93 7.04 -29.13
C SER A 330 -3.77 7.42 -28.19
N ILE A 331 -2.95 6.44 -27.83
CA ILE A 331 -1.78 6.68 -26.96
C ILE A 331 -0.64 7.33 -27.75
N THR A 332 -0.10 8.44 -27.24
CA THR A 332 1.02 9.15 -27.85
C THR A 332 2.35 8.44 -27.59
N ILE A 333 3.41 8.82 -28.30
CA ILE A 333 4.78 8.36 -27.98
C ILE A 333 5.13 8.70 -26.53
N LYS A 334 4.78 9.92 -26.11
CA LYS A 334 4.94 10.40 -24.73
C LYS A 334 4.22 9.48 -23.73
N GLY A 335 2.97 9.13 -24.01
CA GLY A 335 2.19 8.19 -23.18
C GLY A 335 2.81 6.80 -23.11
N LYS A 336 3.31 6.26 -24.23
CA LYS A 336 4.03 4.98 -24.27
C LYS A 336 5.31 5.02 -23.43
N MET A 337 6.02 6.14 -23.41
CA MET A 337 7.23 6.31 -22.60
C MET A 337 6.89 6.51 -21.12
N ALA A 338 5.86 7.29 -20.79
CA ALA A 338 5.37 7.47 -19.43
C ALA A 338 4.90 6.15 -18.81
N ALA A 339 4.24 5.29 -19.60
CA ALA A 339 3.80 3.96 -19.17
C ALA A 339 4.94 3.00 -18.80
N LYS A 340 6.19 3.29 -19.19
CA LYS A 340 7.38 2.50 -18.82
C LYS A 340 8.00 2.92 -17.49
N LEU A 341 7.55 4.03 -16.89
CA LEU A 341 8.06 4.44 -15.60
C LEU A 341 7.64 3.44 -14.51
N PRO A 342 8.52 3.15 -13.53
CA PRO A 342 8.20 2.30 -12.39
C PRO A 342 7.44 3.04 -11.28
N ILE A 343 7.00 4.28 -11.53
CA ILE A 343 6.31 5.19 -10.61
C ILE A 343 5.14 5.87 -11.35
N HIS A 344 4.35 6.67 -10.62
CA HIS A 344 3.19 7.35 -11.18
C HIS A 344 3.52 8.12 -12.48
N PRO A 345 2.77 7.95 -13.58
CA PRO A 345 3.10 8.51 -14.90
C PRO A 345 3.23 10.02 -14.94
N ALA A 346 2.59 10.77 -14.02
CA ALA A 346 2.72 12.23 -13.94
C ALA A 346 4.18 12.71 -13.82
N TRP A 347 5.06 11.92 -13.21
CA TRP A 347 6.49 12.24 -13.09
C TRP A 347 7.23 12.29 -14.43
N TYR A 348 6.71 11.64 -15.48
CA TYR A 348 7.33 11.71 -16.80
C TYR A 348 7.42 13.15 -17.33
N ASN A 349 6.38 13.97 -17.09
CA ASN A 349 6.39 15.38 -17.47
C ASN A 349 7.47 16.17 -16.72
N ALA A 350 7.74 15.81 -15.45
CA ALA A 350 8.81 16.42 -14.68
C ALA A 350 10.14 16.11 -15.34
N PHE A 351 10.36 14.82 -15.63
CA PHE A 351 11.60 14.32 -16.19
C PHE A 351 11.87 14.82 -17.61
N ALA A 352 10.83 15.04 -18.42
CA ALA A 352 11.00 15.56 -19.78
C ALA A 352 11.49 17.03 -19.79
N GLU A 353 11.16 17.82 -18.78
CA GLU A 353 11.44 19.26 -18.73
C GLU A 353 12.70 19.62 -17.94
N VAL A 354 13.06 18.82 -16.93
CA VAL A 354 14.18 19.09 -16.01
C VAL A 354 15.54 19.22 -16.71
N SER A 355 15.73 18.61 -17.89
CA SER A 355 16.94 18.77 -18.68
C SER A 355 17.19 20.23 -19.08
N SER A 356 16.12 21.01 -19.32
CA SER A 356 16.23 22.44 -19.63
C SER A 356 16.48 23.32 -18.39
N LEU A 357 16.07 22.84 -17.21
CA LEU A 357 16.15 23.56 -15.94
C LEU A 357 17.39 23.19 -15.11
N GLY A 358 18.11 22.13 -15.50
CA GLY A 358 19.32 21.65 -14.85
C GLY A 358 19.10 20.90 -13.53
N CYS A 359 17.85 20.60 -13.14
CA CYS A 359 17.48 20.06 -11.82
C CYS A 359 16.98 18.60 -11.84
N SER A 360 17.50 17.80 -12.76
CA SER A 360 17.01 16.42 -12.97
C SER A 360 17.34 15.46 -11.82
N ASP A 361 18.49 15.60 -11.17
CA ASP A 361 18.87 14.74 -10.05
C ASP A 361 18.01 15.01 -8.81
N GLU A 362 17.71 16.29 -8.56
CA GLU A 362 16.79 16.76 -7.52
C GLU A 362 15.38 16.22 -7.77
N MET A 363 14.90 16.32 -9.01
CA MET A 363 13.57 15.83 -9.37
C MET A 363 13.46 14.30 -9.23
N ILE A 364 14.48 13.56 -9.64
CA ILE A 364 14.55 12.10 -9.44
C ILE A 364 14.53 11.76 -7.95
N THR A 365 15.19 12.56 -7.12
CA THR A 365 15.21 12.39 -5.66
C THR A 365 13.82 12.61 -5.07
N ILE A 366 13.16 13.71 -5.43
CA ILE A 366 11.81 14.03 -4.97
C ILE A 366 10.83 12.94 -5.43
N ALA A 367 10.88 12.56 -6.71
CA ALA A 367 10.03 11.50 -7.27
C ALA A 367 10.20 10.17 -6.55
N ALA A 368 11.43 9.81 -6.16
CA ALA A 368 11.70 8.61 -5.38
C ALA A 368 11.07 8.67 -3.98
N LEU A 369 11.18 9.81 -3.29
CA LEU A 369 10.63 10.00 -1.94
C LEU A 369 9.10 9.95 -1.94
N GLU A 370 8.46 10.67 -2.87
CA GLU A 370 6.99 10.70 -3.03
C GLU A 370 6.40 9.36 -3.49
N SER A 371 7.22 8.47 -4.04
CA SER A 371 6.80 7.15 -4.52
C SER A 371 7.01 6.02 -3.50
N THR A 372 7.51 6.35 -2.30
CA THR A 372 7.63 5.40 -1.17
C THR A 372 6.27 5.15 -0.51
N GLN A 373 6.09 3.98 0.11
CA GLN A 373 4.80 3.60 0.69
C GLN A 373 4.44 4.34 1.99
N GLN A 374 5.45 4.86 2.69
CA GLN A 374 5.29 5.48 4.00
C GLN A 374 6.06 6.79 4.05
N SER A 375 5.63 7.70 4.91
CA SER A 375 6.38 8.93 5.15
C SER A 375 7.74 8.62 5.79
N MET A 376 8.77 9.30 5.28
CA MET A 376 10.10 9.27 5.91
C MET A 376 10.12 10.01 7.25
N PHE A 377 9.19 10.94 7.49
CA PHE A 377 9.09 11.69 8.74
C PHE A 377 8.24 10.93 9.75
N LEU A 378 8.86 10.48 10.83
CA LEU A 378 8.17 9.84 11.94
C LEU A 378 7.61 10.92 12.86
N ARG A 379 6.32 10.83 13.17
CA ARG A 379 5.66 11.79 14.07
C ARG A 379 4.83 11.08 15.15
N PRO A 380 5.47 10.28 16.03
CA PRO A 380 4.77 9.50 17.04
C PRO A 380 3.98 10.41 17.98
N GLN A 381 2.73 10.04 18.26
CA GLN A 381 1.78 10.82 19.09
C GLN A 381 2.38 11.44 20.36
N PRO A 382 3.05 10.66 21.25
CA PRO A 382 3.59 11.21 22.50
C PRO A 382 4.75 12.20 22.30
N LEU A 383 5.40 12.18 21.13
CA LEU A 383 6.61 12.95 20.83
C LEU A 383 6.41 13.90 19.63
N ARG A 384 5.15 14.25 19.30
CA ARG A 384 4.82 15.12 18.15
C ARG A 384 5.60 16.43 18.16
N TYR A 385 5.60 17.14 19.28
CA TYR A 385 6.28 18.44 19.40
C TYR A 385 7.81 18.32 19.22
N THR A 386 8.42 17.29 19.79
CA THR A 386 9.86 17.04 19.65
C THR A 386 10.23 16.62 18.23
N ALA A 387 9.37 15.83 17.57
CA ALA A 387 9.54 15.46 16.17
C ALA A 387 9.48 16.70 15.26
N ASP A 388 8.46 17.54 15.43
CA ASP A 388 8.30 18.79 14.66
C ASP A 388 9.53 19.71 14.81
N LEU A 389 10.04 19.85 16.05
CA LEU A 389 11.25 20.64 16.31
C LEU A 389 12.48 20.04 15.62
N ALA A 390 12.62 18.72 15.62
CA ALA A 390 13.72 18.04 14.93
C ALA A 390 13.63 18.22 13.41
N HIS A 391 12.43 18.17 12.83
CA HIS A 391 12.18 18.29 11.39
C HIS A 391 12.43 19.71 10.85
N ARG A 392 12.30 20.77 11.68
CA ARG A 392 12.59 22.16 11.29
C ARG A 392 13.97 22.36 10.65
N ARG A 393 14.95 21.52 10.99
CA ARG A 393 16.31 21.62 10.40
C ARG A 393 16.35 21.35 8.90
N PHE A 394 15.31 20.70 8.34
CA PHE A 394 15.22 20.36 6.91
C PHE A 394 14.25 21.27 6.15
N HIS A 395 13.47 22.08 6.87
CA HIS A 395 12.33 22.82 6.35
C HIS A 395 12.72 23.87 5.30
N CYS A 396 12.09 23.77 4.13
CA CYS A 396 12.03 24.81 3.13
C CYS A 396 10.65 25.49 3.21
N PRO A 397 10.58 26.80 3.55
CA PRO A 397 9.30 27.51 3.69
C PRO A 397 8.42 27.53 2.43
N ALA A 398 9.00 27.30 1.26
CA ALA A 398 8.32 27.40 -0.02
C ALA A 398 7.90 26.05 -0.63
N SER A 399 8.34 24.91 -0.07
CA SER A 399 8.03 23.57 -0.62
C SER A 399 8.32 22.45 0.38
N ASP A 400 7.31 21.59 0.56
CA ASP A 400 7.43 20.36 1.34
C ASP A 400 8.29 19.31 0.59
N GLU A 401 8.23 19.28 -0.73
CA GLU A 401 9.06 18.39 -1.57
C GLU A 401 10.55 18.70 -1.43
N ILE A 402 10.91 19.99 -1.38
CA ILE A 402 12.29 20.42 -1.10
C ILE A 402 12.66 20.08 0.35
N THR A 403 11.73 20.16 1.29
CA THR A 403 11.95 19.73 2.69
C THR A 403 12.29 18.24 2.78
N LEU A 404 11.56 17.38 2.05
CA LEU A 404 11.84 15.95 1.94
C LEU A 404 13.23 15.71 1.34
N MET A 405 13.55 16.38 0.23
CA MET A 405 14.85 16.29 -0.41
C MET A 405 16.00 16.70 0.52
N ASN A 406 15.84 17.79 1.27
CA ASN A 406 16.84 18.26 2.24
C ASN A 406 17.11 17.22 3.35
N ALA A 407 16.05 16.60 3.88
CA ALA A 407 16.17 15.54 4.87
C ALA A 407 16.88 14.31 4.30
N PHE A 408 16.54 13.92 3.06
CA PHE A 408 17.21 12.82 2.36
C PHE A 408 18.70 13.11 2.11
N HIS A 409 19.05 14.30 1.60
CA HIS A 409 20.44 14.72 1.41
C HIS A 409 21.23 14.73 2.73
N SER A 410 20.62 15.22 3.82
CA SER A 410 21.25 15.16 5.14
C SER A 410 21.50 13.72 5.58
N TYR A 411 20.56 12.80 5.34
CA TYR A 411 20.72 11.38 5.64
C TYR A 411 21.89 10.76 4.85
N ILE A 412 21.94 10.98 3.53
CA ILE A 412 23.01 10.45 2.66
C ILE A 412 24.38 10.98 3.11
N ARG A 413 24.48 12.28 3.40
CA ARG A 413 25.71 12.90 3.89
C ARG A 413 26.16 12.28 5.22
N THR A 414 25.25 12.18 6.19
CA THR A 414 25.55 11.59 7.50
C THR A 414 25.96 10.12 7.36
N LYS A 415 25.25 9.33 6.55
CA LYS A 415 25.58 7.92 6.27
C LYS A 415 26.98 7.78 5.70
N ASN A 416 27.33 8.56 4.69
CA ASN A 416 28.66 8.53 4.08
C ASN A 416 29.76 8.97 5.07
N GLN A 417 29.50 10.00 5.88
CA GLN A 417 30.43 10.48 6.89
C GLN A 417 30.70 9.42 7.97
N PHE A 418 29.64 8.79 8.52
CA PHE A 418 29.80 7.73 9.51
C PHE A 418 30.46 6.49 8.90
N GLN A 419 30.16 6.14 7.65
CA GLN A 419 30.85 5.05 6.96
C GLN A 419 32.36 5.29 6.86
N ALA A 420 32.77 6.53 6.56
CA ALA A 420 34.17 6.91 6.45
C ALA A 420 34.89 6.95 7.82
N LEU A 421 34.20 7.35 8.90
CA LEU A 421 34.80 7.53 10.23
C LEU A 421 34.77 6.27 11.11
N LEU A 422 33.69 5.49 11.03
CA LEU A 422 33.36 4.41 11.98
C LEU A 422 33.42 3.01 11.35
N GLY A 423 33.50 2.90 10.02
CA GLY A 423 33.60 1.63 9.32
C GLY A 423 32.44 0.67 9.66
N LYS A 424 32.71 -0.35 10.48
CA LYS A 424 31.72 -1.36 10.87
C LYS A 424 30.66 -0.83 11.85
N ASP A 425 30.97 0.18 12.65
CA ASP A 425 30.04 0.75 13.63
C ASP A 425 29.13 1.84 13.02
N ALA A 426 29.31 2.15 11.73
CA ALA A 426 28.57 3.19 11.03
C ALA A 426 27.06 2.94 11.03
N ASP A 427 26.63 1.69 10.81
CA ASP A 427 25.20 1.37 10.73
C ASP A 427 24.45 1.70 12.01
N LYS A 428 25.05 1.40 13.17
CA LYS A 428 24.46 1.71 14.47
C LYS A 428 24.38 3.23 14.70
N ALA A 429 25.43 3.96 14.34
CA ALA A 429 25.42 5.42 14.44
C ALA A 429 24.37 6.07 13.52
N VAL A 430 24.16 5.50 12.33
CA VAL A 430 23.09 5.94 11.41
C VAL A 430 21.70 5.68 12.00
N ASP A 431 21.48 4.53 12.64
CA ASP A 431 20.21 4.23 13.32
C ASP A 431 19.93 5.22 14.46
N GLU A 432 20.92 5.49 15.29
CA GLU A 432 20.81 6.48 16.39
C GLU A 432 20.51 7.88 15.82
N TRP A 433 21.18 8.29 14.75
CA TRP A 433 20.91 9.58 14.10
C TRP A 433 19.49 9.66 13.53
N CYS A 434 19.03 8.62 12.84
CA CYS A 434 17.67 8.56 12.29
C CYS A 434 16.63 8.65 13.42
N ALA A 435 16.85 7.94 14.54
CA ALA A 435 15.98 8.01 15.71
C ALA A 435 15.92 9.43 16.29
N HIS A 436 17.06 10.10 16.46
CA HIS A 436 17.11 11.48 16.95
C HIS A 436 16.52 12.51 15.98
N ALA A 437 16.62 12.26 14.67
CA ALA A 437 16.04 13.10 13.63
C ALA A 437 14.55 12.78 13.36
N PHE A 438 13.99 11.76 14.02
CA PHE A 438 12.64 11.25 13.77
C PHE A 438 12.43 10.90 12.28
N LEU A 439 13.38 10.13 11.72
CA LEU A 439 13.37 9.67 10.34
C LEU A 439 13.24 8.14 10.26
N ASN A 440 12.45 7.67 9.30
CA ASN A 440 12.29 6.25 9.02
C ASN A 440 13.41 5.76 8.10
N ARG A 441 14.41 5.07 8.67
CA ARG A 441 15.54 4.51 7.91
C ARG A 441 15.10 3.54 6.81
N SER A 442 14.09 2.70 7.05
CA SER A 442 13.62 1.73 6.05
C SER A 442 13.12 2.42 4.78
N VAL A 443 12.32 3.47 4.95
CA VAL A 443 11.81 4.32 3.86
C VAL A 443 12.94 5.05 3.15
N LEU A 444 13.91 5.58 3.89
CA LEU A 444 15.09 6.23 3.29
C LEU A 444 15.91 5.26 2.43
N GLU A 445 16.11 4.02 2.88
CA GLU A 445 16.82 2.98 2.10
C GLU A 445 15.99 2.51 0.89
N GLU A 446 14.66 2.45 1.02
CA GLU A 446 13.75 2.24 -0.12
C GLU A 446 13.89 3.36 -1.15
N ALA A 447 13.87 4.62 -0.72
CA ALA A 447 14.07 5.78 -1.58
C ALA A 447 15.44 5.76 -2.27
N VAL A 448 16.52 5.31 -1.59
CA VAL A 448 17.83 5.11 -2.22
C VAL A 448 17.76 4.11 -3.37
N ARG A 449 17.12 2.95 -3.14
CA ARG A 449 16.95 1.92 -4.19
C ARG A 449 16.11 2.43 -5.35
N LEU A 450 14.99 3.10 -5.06
CA LEU A 450 14.10 3.64 -6.09
C LEU A 450 14.78 4.76 -6.88
N ARG A 451 15.49 5.67 -6.21
CA ARG A 451 16.27 6.73 -6.85
C ARG A 451 17.30 6.16 -7.82
N LYS A 452 17.98 5.07 -7.47
CA LYS A 452 18.92 4.38 -8.38
C LYS A 452 18.19 3.86 -9.63
N GLN A 453 17.07 3.15 -9.45
CA GLN A 453 16.26 2.65 -10.57
C GLN A 453 15.74 3.79 -11.45
N LEU A 454 15.31 4.90 -10.85
CA LEU A 454 14.82 6.07 -11.58
C LEU A 454 15.92 6.78 -12.36
N LYS A 455 17.16 6.83 -11.85
CA LYS A 455 18.30 7.32 -12.64
C LYS A 455 18.56 6.48 -13.89
N GLU A 456 18.55 5.16 -13.74
CA GLU A 456 18.70 4.25 -14.89
C GLU A 456 17.54 4.41 -15.87
N SER A 457 16.31 4.52 -15.36
CA SER A 457 15.11 4.76 -16.18
C SER A 457 15.17 6.10 -16.91
N PHE A 458 15.60 7.17 -16.24
CA PHE A 458 15.78 8.49 -16.82
C PHE A 458 16.79 8.45 -17.97
N LYS A 459 17.96 7.85 -17.73
CA LYS A 459 18.98 7.68 -18.78
C LYS A 459 18.46 6.91 -19.98
N ASN A 460 17.73 5.82 -19.75
CA ASN A 460 17.17 5.01 -20.84
C ASN A 460 16.06 5.71 -21.62
N LEU A 461 15.27 6.57 -20.96
CA LEU A 461 14.13 7.27 -21.57
C LEU A 461 14.55 8.53 -22.33
N PHE A 462 15.56 9.25 -21.84
CA PHE A 462 15.94 10.57 -22.35
C PHE A 462 17.33 10.61 -23.00
N ASP A 463 18.10 9.51 -22.94
CA ASP A 463 19.47 9.41 -23.45
C ASP A 463 20.41 10.50 -22.88
N GLN A 464 20.21 10.83 -21.60
CA GLN A 464 20.91 11.91 -20.90
C GLN A 464 21.29 11.48 -19.48
N GLU A 465 22.44 11.94 -19.00
CA GLU A 465 22.83 11.79 -17.60
C GLU A 465 22.10 12.83 -16.73
N PRO A 466 21.67 12.46 -15.51
CA PRO A 466 21.09 13.42 -14.58
C PRO A 466 22.07 14.54 -14.22
N THR A 467 21.66 15.77 -14.44
CA THR A 467 22.35 16.99 -14.00
C THR A 467 21.91 17.41 -12.60
N VAL A 468 22.86 17.95 -11.84
CA VAL A 468 22.64 18.59 -10.53
C VAL A 468 22.73 20.09 -10.75
N SER A 469 21.78 20.84 -10.18
CA SER A 469 21.82 22.29 -10.24
C SER A 469 22.88 22.86 -9.29
N ASP A 470 23.44 24.02 -9.62
CA ASP A 470 24.31 24.73 -8.69
C ASP A 470 23.49 25.18 -7.47
N PHE A 471 23.78 24.60 -6.30
CA PHE A 471 23.14 24.92 -5.02
C PHE A 471 23.32 26.38 -4.60
N THR A 472 24.30 27.09 -5.16
CA THR A 472 24.52 28.51 -4.90
C THR A 472 23.70 29.42 -5.82
N SER A 473 23.04 28.86 -6.84
CA SER A 473 22.19 29.61 -7.75
C SER A 473 20.97 30.17 -7.00
N PRO A 474 20.66 31.48 -7.16
CA PRO A 474 19.42 32.06 -6.66
C PRO A 474 18.16 31.38 -7.22
N ASP A 475 18.28 30.73 -8.38
CA ASP A 475 17.17 30.06 -9.07
C ASP A 475 17.01 28.58 -8.71
N TYR A 476 17.85 28.02 -7.83
CA TYR A 476 17.85 26.59 -7.49
C TYR A 476 16.44 26.09 -7.07
N ASP A 477 15.87 26.66 -6.00
CA ASP A 477 14.53 26.29 -5.51
C ASP A 477 13.43 26.62 -6.52
N THR A 478 13.61 27.68 -7.32
CA THR A 478 12.63 28.12 -8.31
C THR A 478 12.56 27.16 -9.49
N ASN A 479 13.70 26.63 -9.95
CA ASN A 479 13.75 25.68 -11.04
C ASN A 479 13.14 24.34 -10.65
N ILE A 480 13.38 23.86 -9.43
CA ILE A 480 12.71 22.66 -8.88
C ILE A 480 11.19 22.86 -8.86
N ARG A 481 10.70 23.98 -8.32
CA ARG A 481 9.27 24.28 -8.25
C ARG A 481 8.62 24.44 -9.64
N LYS A 482 9.33 25.03 -10.62
CA LYS A 482 8.86 25.09 -12.00
C LYS A 482 8.67 23.70 -12.60
N ALA A 483 9.62 22.79 -12.38
CA ALA A 483 9.51 21.40 -12.85
C ALA A 483 8.36 20.64 -12.18
N LEU A 484 8.15 20.83 -10.86
CA LEU A 484 7.00 20.26 -10.14
C LEU A 484 5.68 20.80 -10.71
N ALA A 485 5.58 22.13 -10.88
CA ALA A 485 4.37 22.77 -11.39
C ALA A 485 3.98 22.26 -12.79
N ARG A 486 4.94 21.95 -13.67
CA ARG A 486 4.66 21.38 -15.01
C ARG A 486 4.07 19.98 -14.96
N SER A 487 4.37 19.23 -13.91
CA SER A 487 3.97 17.83 -13.78
C SER A 487 2.63 17.70 -13.07
N PHE A 488 2.42 18.56 -12.06
CA PHE A 488 1.28 18.51 -11.17
C PHE A 488 0.37 19.73 -11.29
N PHE A 489 0.39 20.45 -12.43
CA PHE A 489 -0.47 21.62 -12.66
C PHE A 489 -1.95 21.30 -12.44
N TYR A 490 -2.37 20.08 -12.81
CA TYR A 490 -3.73 19.59 -12.65
C TYR A 490 -4.15 19.40 -11.18
N ARG A 491 -3.17 19.40 -10.25
CA ARG A 491 -3.35 19.33 -8.79
C ARG A 491 -2.95 20.64 -8.10
N SER A 492 -3.29 21.78 -8.71
CA SER A 492 -3.01 23.11 -8.14
C SER A 492 -4.23 23.71 -7.44
N ALA A 493 -3.96 24.56 -6.43
CA ALA A 493 -4.96 25.34 -5.74
C ALA A 493 -4.48 26.79 -5.53
N ILE A 494 -5.42 27.73 -5.52
CA ILE A 494 -5.18 29.16 -5.30
C ILE A 494 -5.80 29.55 -3.97
N ARG A 495 -5.07 30.33 -3.18
CA ARG A 495 -5.58 30.89 -1.92
C ARG A 495 -6.74 31.85 -2.22
N ASP A 496 -7.87 31.67 -1.56
CA ASP A 496 -9.03 32.55 -1.69
C ASP A 496 -8.70 33.93 -1.06
N PRO A 497 -8.84 35.04 -1.80
CA PRO A 497 -8.57 36.38 -1.28
C PRO A 497 -9.47 36.78 -0.10
N GLY A 498 -10.64 36.16 0.06
CA GLY A 498 -11.67 36.55 1.02
C GLY A 498 -11.59 35.86 2.40
N GLY A 499 -10.70 34.88 2.59
CA GLY A 499 -10.61 34.13 3.85
C GLY A 499 -9.17 33.75 4.21
N THR A 500 -8.84 33.76 5.51
CA THR A 500 -7.44 33.65 5.96
C THR A 500 -6.78 32.30 5.72
N ASP A 501 -7.53 31.22 5.45
CA ASP A 501 -6.99 29.86 5.23
C ASP A 501 -7.82 29.02 4.23
N TRP A 502 -8.50 29.66 3.28
CA TRP A 502 -9.26 28.95 2.26
C TRP A 502 -8.47 28.84 0.96
N TYR A 503 -8.53 27.67 0.33
CA TYR A 503 -7.92 27.39 -0.96
C TYR A 503 -8.97 26.81 -1.91
N ARG A 504 -8.88 27.17 -3.19
CA ARG A 504 -9.74 26.68 -4.26
C ARG A 504 -8.90 25.95 -5.30
N THR A 505 -9.29 24.73 -5.65
CA THR A 505 -8.62 23.97 -6.72
C THR A 505 -8.78 24.67 -8.08
N VAL A 506 -7.74 24.64 -8.90
CA VAL A 506 -7.77 25.25 -10.25
C VAL A 506 -8.52 24.35 -11.23
N HIS A 507 -8.41 23.04 -11.07
CA HIS A 507 -9.10 22.04 -11.87
C HIS A 507 -10.31 21.47 -11.12
N GLY A 508 -11.41 21.25 -11.84
CA GLY A 508 -12.63 20.62 -11.30
C GLY A 508 -13.63 21.56 -10.62
N ASN A 509 -13.42 22.89 -10.68
CA ASN A 509 -14.42 23.89 -10.25
C ASN A 509 -15.16 24.49 -11.44
#